data_AF-A0A4R7NS62-F1
#
_entry.id   AF-A0A4R7NS62-F1
#
_cell.length_a   1.000
_cell.length_b   1.000
_cell.length_c   1.000
_cell.angle_alpha   90.00
_cell.angle_beta   90.00
_cell.angle_gamma   90.00
#
_symmetry.space_group_name_H-M   'P 1'
#
loop_
_entity.id
_entity.type
_entity.pdbx_description
1 polymer ?
#
loop_
_entity_poly.entity_id
_entity_poly.type
_entity_poly.pdbx_seq_one_letter_code
_entity_poly.pdbx_strand_id
1 'polypeptide(L)' 'MGITLDAIEYAAQADVVVLVSGDGDFDLLAEKIREVHGKRVEVYGVPKLTANSLINAASQFIPIEGELLLG' A
#
# COMPACT_ATOMS: atom_id res chain seq x y z
N MET A 1 14.96 -3.13 -0.55
CA MET A 1 14.86 -1.69 -0.84
C MET A 1 14.89 -1.37 -2.35
N GLY A 2 14.28 -2.19 -3.22
CA GLY A 2 14.03 -1.80 -4.63
C GLY A 2 12.63 -1.20 -4.79
N ILE A 3 11.64 -1.89 -4.22
CA ILE A 3 10.22 -1.57 -4.34
C ILE A 3 9.88 -0.14 -3.90
N THR A 4 10.54 0.38 -2.86
CA THR A 4 10.32 1.75 -2.36
C THR A 4 10.71 2.81 -3.38
N LEU A 5 11.84 2.62 -4.08
CA LEU A 5 12.33 3.59 -5.06
C LEU A 5 11.45 3.55 -6.32
N ASP A 6 11.18 2.34 -6.81
CA ASP A 6 10.31 2.13 -7.98
C ASP A 6 8.92 2.72 -7.73
N ALA A 7 8.32 2.45 -6.56
CA ALA A 7 6.99 2.96 -6.24
C ALA A 7 6.91 4.49 -6.23
N ILE A 8 7.96 5.19 -5.77
CA ILE A 8 8.03 6.66 -5.81
C ILE A 8 8.19 7.17 -7.25
N GLU A 9 9.04 6.54 -8.05
CA GLU A 9 9.27 6.93 -9.45
C GLU A 9 8.00 6.75 -10.29
N TYR A 10 7.30 5.62 -10.13
CA TYR A 10 6.06 5.34 -10.83
C TYR A 10 4.84 6.08 -10.25
N ALA A 11 4.87 6.48 -8.97
CA ALA A 11 3.78 7.26 -8.38
C ALA A 11 3.52 8.56 -9.15
N ALA A 12 4.55 9.21 -9.68
CA ALA A 12 4.36 10.41 -10.50
C ALA A 12 3.54 10.15 -11.78
N GLN A 13 3.56 8.92 -12.30
CA GLN A 13 2.96 8.50 -13.56
C GLN A 13 1.61 7.78 -13.39
N ALA A 14 1.29 7.34 -12.18
CA ALA A 14 0.05 6.63 -11.86
C ALA A 14 -0.94 7.52 -11.09
N ASP A 15 -2.23 7.21 -11.19
CA ASP A 15 -3.26 7.82 -10.33
C ASP A 15 -3.47 7.02 -9.04
N VAL A 16 -3.24 5.70 -9.12
CA VAL A 16 -3.38 4.74 -8.02
C VAL A 16 -2.15 3.86 -7.94
N VAL A 17 -1.56 3.76 -6.75
CA VAL A 17 -0.50 2.80 -6.42
C VAL A 17 -1.09 1.72 -5.53
N VAL A 18 -0.96 0.46 -5.96
CA VAL A 18 -1.43 -0.71 -5.20
C VAL A 18 -0.25 -1.40 -4.55
N LEU A 19 -0.23 -1.44 -3.22
CA LEU A 19 0.76 -2.14 -2.41
C LEU A 19 0.15 -3.43 -1.88
N VAL A 20 0.63 -4.57 -2.35
CA VAL A 20 0.24 -5.88 -1.82
C VAL A 20 1.24 -6.27 -0.74
N SER A 21 1.01 -5.82 0.48
CA SER A 21 1.90 -6.05 1.62
C SER A 21 1.18 -5.89 2.95
N GLY A 22 1.61 -6.66 3.95
CA GLY A 22 1.25 -6.47 5.36
C GLY A 22 2.30 -5.72 6.18
N ASP A 23 3.45 -5.42 5.58
CA ASP A 23 4.65 -4.97 6.30
C ASP A 23 4.59 -3.48 6.66
N GLY A 24 4.77 -3.18 7.94
CA GLY A 24 4.78 -1.81 8.47
C GLY A 24 5.88 -0.94 7.88
N ASP A 25 6.97 -1.52 7.37
CA ASP A 25 8.08 -0.77 6.75
C ASP A 25 7.67 0.06 5.52
N PHE A 26 6.46 -0.16 4.97
CA PHE A 26 5.91 0.60 3.84
C PHE A 26 4.98 1.74 4.25
N ASP A 27 4.77 2.00 5.53
CA ASP A 27 3.88 3.08 5.99
C ASP A 27 4.34 4.46 5.49
N LEU A 28 5.62 4.79 5.65
CA LEU A 28 6.22 6.03 5.16
C LEU A 28 6.18 6.15 3.64
N LEU A 29 6.25 5.03 2.92
CA LEU A 29 6.11 5.01 1.47
C LEU A 29 4.67 5.38 1.06
N ALA A 30 3.68 4.73 1.67
CA ALA A 30 2.27 5.00 1.40
C ALA A 30 1.90 6.46 1.75
N GLU A 31 2.36 6.94 2.90
CA GLU A 31 2.17 8.33 3.33
C GLU A 31 2.82 9.31 2.35
N LYS A 32 4.08 9.09 1.95
CA LYS A 32 4.77 9.97 0.99
C LYS A 32 4.08 10.00 -0.37
N ILE A 33 3.63 8.86 -0.90
CA ILE A 33 2.89 8.82 -2.17
C ILE A 33 1.58 9.62 -2.06
N ARG A 34 0.88 9.50 -0.94
CA ARG A 34 -0.40 10.18 -0.71
C ARG A 34 -0.23 11.69 -0.49
N GLU A 35 0.72 12.09 0.34
CA GLU A 35 0.87 13.49 0.77
C GLU A 35 1.74 14.32 -0.18
N VAL A 36 2.85 13.75 -0.69
CA VAL A 36 3.78 14.49 -1.55
C VAL A 36 3.36 14.41 -3.01
N HIS A 37 2.97 13.23 -3.48
CA HIS A 37 2.58 13.04 -4.89
C HIS A 37 1.07 13.22 -5.12
N GLY A 38 0.27 13.34 -4.04
CA GLY A 38 -1.17 13.52 -4.14
C GLY A 38 -1.89 12.33 -4.76
N LYS A 39 -1.28 11.14 -4.72
CA LYS A 39 -1.80 9.93 -5.39
C LYS A 39 -2.54 9.03 -4.43
N ARG A 40 -3.47 8.25 -4.96
CA ARG A 40 -4.21 7.27 -4.18
C ARG A 40 -3.34 6.05 -3.91
N VAL A 41 -3.35 5.57 -2.67
CA VAL A 41 -2.63 4.35 -2.27
C VAL A 41 -3.63 3.32 -1.76
N GLU A 42 -3.63 2.14 -2.37
CA GLU A 42 -4.46 1.01 -1.93
C GLU A 42 -3.55 -0.09 -1.38
N VAL A 43 -3.85 -0.55 -0.16
CA VAL A 43 -3.08 -1.62 0.48
C VAL A 43 -3.91 -2.89 0.49
N TYR A 44 -3.38 -3.97 -0.07
CA TYR A 44 -3.93 -5.31 0.03
C TYR A 44 -3.10 -6.11 1.02
N GLY A 45 -3.74 -6.62 2.08
CA GLY A 45 -3.04 -7.38 3.12
C GLY A 45 -3.96 -8.31 3.91
N VAL A 46 -3.38 -9.34 4.53
CA VAL A 46 -4.12 -10.20 5.47
C VAL A 46 -4.34 -9.40 6.76
N PRO A 47 -5.58 -9.08 7.17
CA PRO A 47 -5.82 -8.08 8.23
C PRO A 47 -5.12 -8.39 9.55
N LYS A 48 -5.07 -9.66 9.94
CA LYS A 48 -4.42 -10.11 11.18
C LYS A 48 -2.89 -10.02 11.15
N LEU A 49 -2.30 -9.89 9.97
CA LEU A 49 -0.85 -9.86 9.75
C LEU A 49 -0.39 -8.55 9.09
N THR A 50 -1.29 -7.56 9.00
CA THR A 50 -0.98 -6.26 8.41
C THR A 50 -0.76 -5.26 9.54
N ALA A 51 0.33 -4.48 9.45
CA ALA A 51 0.60 -3.41 10.39
C ALA A 51 -0.50 -2.34 10.34
N ASN A 52 -1.03 -1.95 11.50
CA ASN A 52 -2.02 -0.88 11.59
C ASN A 52 -1.49 0.47 11.06
N SER A 53 -0.18 0.72 11.19
CA SER A 53 0.44 1.93 10.62
C SER A 53 0.30 1.97 9.10
N LEU A 54 0.54 0.85 8.43
CA LEU A 54 0.37 0.73 6.98
C LEU A 54 -1.10 0.90 6.56
N ILE A 55 -2.04 0.31 7.30
CA ILE A 55 -3.49 0.46 7.05
C ILE A 55 -3.89 1.95 7.12
N ASN A 56 -3.43 2.66 8.15
CA ASN A 56 -3.75 4.08 8.34
C ASN A 56 -3.03 5.00 7.32
N ALA A 57 -1.84 4.60 6.87
CA ALA A 57 -1.10 5.31 5.83
C ALA A 57 -1.71 5.13 4.42
N ALA A 58 -2.56 4.13 4.22
CA ALA A 58 -3.24 3.89 2.95
C ALA A 58 -4.46 4.81 2.73
N SER A 59 -4.81 5.08 1.48
CA SER A 59 -6.10 5.71 1.14
C SER A 59 -7.27 4.73 1.30
N GLN A 60 -7.02 3.44 1.06
CA GLN A 60 -7.97 2.35 1.28
C GLN A 60 -7.20 1.08 1.62
N PHE A 61 -7.72 0.31 2.57
CA PHE A 61 -7.24 -1.03 2.86
C PHE A 61 -8.24 -2.07 2.32
N ILE A 62 -7.71 -3.08 1.61
CA ILE A 62 -8.48 -4.17 1.02
C ILE A 62 -8.00 -5.48 1.67
N PRO A 63 -8.86 -6.13 2.48
CA PRO A 63 -8.47 -7.35 3.17
C PRO A 63 -8.30 -8.51 2.19
N ILE A 64 -7.19 -9.25 2.26
CA ILE A 64 -6.98 -10.50 1.53
C ILE A 64 -7.72 -11.63 2.27
N GLU A 65 -8.99 -11.81 1.92
CA GLU A 65 -9.89 -12.82 2.47
C GLU A 65 -10.86 -13.32 1.38
N GLY A 66 -11.63 -14.38 1.67
CA GLY A 66 -12.72 -14.85 0.80
C GLY A 66 -12.27 -15.17 -0.63
N GLU A 67 -12.80 -14.43 -1.60
CA GLU A 67 -12.53 -14.60 -3.04
C GLU A 67 -11.07 -14.37 -3.44
N LEU A 68 -10.26 -13.75 -2.55
CA LEU A 68 -8.82 -13.55 -2.77
C LEU A 68 -7.97 -14.75 -2.31
N LEU A 69 -8.57 -15.79 -1.73
CA LEU A 69 -7.91 -17.02 -1.34
C LEU A 69 -8.28 -18.17 -2.30
N LEU A 70 -7.32 -19.07 -2.55
CA LEU A 70 -7.59 -20.30 -3.31
C LEU A 70 -8.39 -21.28 -2.43
N GLY A 71 -9.41 -21.91 -3.02
CA GLY A 71 -10.24 -22.95 -2.41
C GLY A 71 -9.70 -24.36 -2.62
#